data_AF-A0A2E5KP80-F1
#
_entry.id   AF-A0A2E5KP80-F1
#
_cell.length_a   1.000
_cell.length_b   1.000
_cell.length_c   1.000
_cell.angle_alpha   90.00
_cell.angle_beta   90.00
_cell.angle_gamma   90.00
#
_symmetry.space_group_name_H-M   'P 1'
#
loop_
_entity.id
_entity.type
_entity.pdbx_description
1 polymer ?
#
loop_
_entity_poly.entity_id
_entity_poly.type
_entity_poly.pdbx_seq_one_letter_code
_entity_poly.pdbx_strand_id
1 'polypeptide(L)'
;MVNERDGLGDGLVPDYLTSVQLGEFFDWPYAYIGPNPDPDYGEEKPELVAQTVALEVLFQSHSAPLGLAFYDGEMFPSEFRGDAFVALHGSWNASQPTGYKIVRIPFKNGRPMSWYENFAVGFWAKGSRTARVWRRPAGLAIAADGSLLIADDVLESRHLRRAQFPGAVHPQHHRGPNLRGHGHNGNTSDQAGRPCNNPPR
;
A
#
# COMPACT_ATOMS: atom_id res chain seq x y z
N MET A 1 5.99 -8.62 0.62
CA MET A 1 5.41 -7.27 0.47
C MET A 1 6.37 -6.48 -0.40
N VAL A 2 5.85 -5.57 -1.22
CA VAL A 2 6.63 -4.79 -2.17
C VAL A 2 6.23 -3.33 -2.06
N ASN A 3 7.24 -2.46 -1.97
CA ASN A 3 7.13 -1.03 -2.29
C ASN A 3 7.38 -0.92 -3.80
N GLU A 4 6.35 -0.58 -4.55
CA GLU A 4 6.39 -0.61 -6.01
C GLU A 4 7.12 0.63 -6.58
N ARG A 5 7.37 0.65 -7.89
CA ARG A 5 8.08 1.73 -8.58
C ARG A 5 7.35 3.06 -8.41
N ASP A 6 8.18 4.08 -8.47
CA ASP A 6 7.75 5.46 -8.55
C ASP A 6 7.78 5.96 -10.00
N GLY A 7 7.13 7.11 -10.24
CA GLY A 7 7.21 7.85 -11.50
C GLY A 7 6.04 7.66 -12.48
N LEU A 8 5.02 6.87 -12.12
CA LEU A 8 3.80 6.66 -12.94
C LEU A 8 2.58 7.46 -12.46
N GLY A 9 2.80 8.46 -11.60
CA GLY A 9 1.76 9.34 -11.03
C GLY A 9 1.39 8.97 -9.59
N ASP A 10 0.39 9.65 -9.03
CA ASP A 10 0.04 9.53 -7.59
C ASP A 10 -0.77 8.26 -7.24
N GLY A 11 -1.45 7.69 -8.23
CA GLY A 11 -2.37 6.56 -8.05
C GLY A 11 -1.88 5.26 -8.67
N LEU A 12 -0.67 5.28 -9.23
CA LEU A 12 -0.05 4.16 -9.90
C LEU A 12 1.46 4.20 -9.64
N VAL A 13 2.08 3.12 -9.18
CA VAL A 13 1.56 1.76 -9.02
C VAL A 13 1.17 1.49 -7.56
N PRO A 14 0.12 0.71 -7.24
CA PRO A 14 -0.15 0.32 -5.85
C PRO A 14 0.94 -0.59 -5.29
N ASP A 15 1.31 -0.36 -4.02
CA ASP A 15 2.10 -1.32 -3.25
C ASP A 15 1.27 -2.58 -2.97
N TYR A 16 1.93 -3.70 -2.62
CA TYR A 16 1.20 -4.95 -2.42
C TYR A 16 1.79 -5.93 -1.40
N LEU A 17 0.93 -6.83 -0.93
CA LEU A 17 1.26 -8.08 -0.25
C LEU A 17 0.78 -9.25 -1.11
N THR A 18 1.66 -10.24 -1.29
CA THR A 18 1.36 -11.48 -2.01
C THR A 18 2.15 -12.63 -1.39
N SER A 19 1.61 -13.84 -1.50
CA SER A 19 2.35 -15.08 -1.32
C SER A 19 3.39 -15.26 -2.42
N VAL A 20 4.47 -15.98 -2.08
CA VAL A 20 5.60 -16.25 -2.98
C VAL A 20 5.76 -17.75 -3.14
N GLN A 21 5.74 -18.23 -4.37
CA GLN A 21 6.14 -19.59 -4.73
C GLN A 21 7.40 -19.58 -5.58
N LEU A 22 8.16 -20.67 -5.49
CA LEU A 22 9.40 -20.81 -6.25
C LEU A 22 9.11 -20.77 -7.75
N GLY A 23 9.79 -19.87 -8.46
CA GLY A 23 9.69 -19.73 -9.91
C GLY A 23 8.59 -18.78 -10.40
N GLU A 24 7.82 -18.15 -9.50
CA GLU A 24 6.87 -17.12 -9.88
C GLU A 24 7.58 -15.81 -10.25
N PHE A 25 7.03 -15.10 -11.24
CA PHE A 25 7.45 -13.76 -11.63
C PHE A 25 6.38 -12.75 -11.22
N PHE A 26 6.76 -11.73 -10.47
CA PHE A 26 5.80 -10.86 -9.79
C PHE A 26 5.43 -9.61 -10.56
N ASP A 27 6.30 -9.11 -11.45
CA ASP A 27 6.07 -8.00 -12.41
C ASP A 27 7.39 -7.29 -12.75
N TRP A 28 8.15 -6.88 -11.74
CA TRP A 28 9.36 -6.08 -11.90
C TRP A 28 10.54 -6.86 -12.56
N PRO A 29 11.32 -6.29 -13.52
CA PRO A 29 11.26 -4.93 -14.03
C PRO A 29 10.39 -4.68 -15.26
N TYR A 30 9.75 -5.72 -15.78
CA TYR A 30 9.16 -5.68 -17.12
C TYR A 30 7.67 -5.33 -17.12
N ALA A 31 7.03 -5.38 -15.97
CA ALA A 31 5.61 -5.14 -15.82
C ALA A 31 5.30 -4.42 -14.50
N TYR A 32 4.03 -4.02 -14.33
CA TYR A 32 3.48 -3.52 -13.08
C TYR A 32 2.02 -3.98 -12.92
N ILE A 33 1.57 -4.28 -11.69
CA ILE A 33 0.21 -4.75 -11.35
C ILE A 33 -0.34 -5.84 -12.30
N GLY A 34 0.40 -6.93 -12.42
CA GLY A 34 0.08 -8.01 -13.35
C GLY A 34 0.62 -7.72 -14.76
N PRO A 35 -0.06 -8.15 -15.84
CA PRO A 35 0.52 -8.17 -17.17
C PRO A 35 0.44 -6.82 -17.90
N ASN A 36 0.68 -5.70 -17.18
CA ASN A 36 0.81 -4.39 -17.81
C ASN A 36 2.30 -4.14 -18.07
N PRO A 37 2.75 -4.01 -19.33
CA PRO A 37 4.15 -3.78 -19.65
C PRO A 37 4.64 -2.47 -19.02
N ASP A 38 5.81 -2.51 -18.41
CA ASP A 38 6.50 -1.31 -17.94
C ASP A 38 6.85 -0.39 -19.14
N PRO A 39 6.63 0.93 -19.06
CA PRO A 39 6.94 1.85 -20.16
C PRO A 39 8.40 1.88 -20.59
N ASP A 40 9.33 1.59 -19.66
CA ASP A 40 10.75 1.72 -19.88
C ASP A 40 11.37 0.37 -20.32
N TYR A 41 10.86 -0.75 -19.81
CA TYR A 41 11.47 -2.08 -20.00
C TYR A 41 10.54 -3.15 -20.58
N GLY A 42 9.23 -2.90 -20.67
CA GLY A 42 8.23 -3.94 -20.97
C GLY A 42 8.36 -4.58 -22.35
N GLU A 43 8.95 -3.89 -23.32
CA GLU A 43 9.22 -4.43 -24.65
C GLU A 43 10.41 -5.41 -24.68
N GLU A 44 11.29 -5.40 -23.68
CA GLU A 44 12.48 -6.25 -23.66
C GLU A 44 12.17 -7.72 -23.40
N LYS A 45 11.11 -7.99 -22.62
CA LYS A 45 10.73 -9.32 -22.14
C LYS A 45 9.19 -9.52 -22.12
N PRO A 46 8.51 -9.43 -23.28
CA PRO A 46 7.06 -9.57 -23.35
C PRO A 46 6.55 -10.92 -22.81
N GLU A 47 7.38 -11.97 -22.88
CA GLU A 47 7.08 -13.28 -22.31
C GLU A 47 7.03 -13.27 -20.78
N LEU A 48 7.83 -12.44 -20.11
CA LEU A 48 7.80 -12.30 -18.65
C LEU A 48 6.62 -11.45 -18.21
N VAL A 49 6.28 -10.40 -18.97
CA VAL A 49 5.05 -9.61 -18.74
C VAL A 49 3.81 -10.52 -18.73
N ALA A 50 3.71 -11.43 -19.70
CA ALA A 50 2.60 -12.37 -19.79
C ALA A 50 2.59 -13.44 -18.67
N GLN A 51 3.72 -13.67 -17.99
CA GLN A 51 3.87 -14.67 -16.91
C GLN A 51 3.65 -14.09 -15.52
N THR A 52 3.35 -12.80 -15.41
CA THR A 52 3.11 -12.14 -14.12
C THR A 52 1.98 -12.80 -13.34
N VAL A 53 2.19 -12.98 -12.04
CA VAL A 53 1.19 -13.53 -11.13
C VAL A 53 0.25 -12.44 -10.60
N ALA A 54 -0.98 -12.82 -10.29
CA ALA A 54 -1.94 -11.90 -9.72
C ALA A 54 -1.57 -11.53 -8.27
N LEU A 55 -1.60 -10.24 -7.97
CA LEU A 55 -1.32 -9.70 -6.64
C LEU A 55 -2.53 -9.91 -5.70
N GLU A 56 -2.28 -10.36 -4.46
CA GLU A 56 -3.37 -10.78 -3.55
C GLU A 56 -4.00 -9.64 -2.75
N VAL A 57 -3.19 -8.72 -2.23
CA VAL A 57 -3.64 -7.53 -1.47
C VAL A 57 -2.91 -6.31 -1.98
N LEU A 58 -3.67 -5.32 -2.44
CA LEU A 58 -3.14 -4.04 -2.92
C LEU A 58 -3.34 -2.97 -1.85
N PHE A 59 -2.30 -2.18 -1.59
CA PHE A 59 -2.35 -0.96 -0.79
C PHE A 59 -2.48 0.27 -1.69
N GLN A 60 -2.75 1.43 -1.10
CA GLN A 60 -2.66 2.69 -1.85
C GLN A 60 -1.23 2.91 -2.31
N SER A 61 -1.03 3.47 -3.51
CA SER A 61 0.30 3.84 -4.02
C SER A 61 1.10 4.67 -3.02
N HIS A 62 2.41 4.44 -3.01
CA HIS A 62 3.37 5.13 -2.16
C HIS A 62 3.14 4.93 -0.65
N SER A 63 2.38 3.90 -0.22
CA SER A 63 2.16 3.62 1.20
C SER A 63 3.39 3.05 1.90
N ALA A 64 4.36 2.54 1.14
CA ALA A 64 5.64 2.00 1.60
C ALA A 64 5.49 0.94 2.70
N PRO A 65 5.02 -0.28 2.38
CA PRO A 65 4.91 -1.36 3.35
C PRO A 65 6.30 -1.86 3.76
N LEU A 66 6.67 -1.68 5.03
CA LEU A 66 8.02 -2.05 5.52
C LEU A 66 8.04 -3.14 6.60
N GLY A 67 6.97 -3.27 7.38
CA GLY A 67 6.90 -4.21 8.51
C GLY A 67 5.76 -5.19 8.34
N LEU A 68 6.00 -6.48 8.63
CA LEU A 68 5.02 -7.55 8.60
C LEU A 68 5.13 -8.40 9.86
N ALA A 69 4.01 -8.70 10.50
CA ALA A 69 3.94 -9.69 11.57
C ALA A 69 2.63 -10.47 11.46
N PHE A 70 2.69 -11.80 11.55
CA PHE A 70 1.49 -12.62 11.74
C PHE A 70 1.16 -12.69 13.23
N TYR A 71 -0.14 -12.65 13.55
CA TYR A 71 -0.59 -12.66 14.93
C TYR A 71 -0.93 -14.06 15.42
N ASP A 72 -0.27 -14.49 16.48
CA ASP A 72 -0.50 -15.78 17.15
C ASP A 72 -0.78 -15.65 18.65
N GLY A 73 -0.77 -14.42 19.18
CA GLY A 73 -1.02 -14.12 20.58
C GLY A 73 -2.49 -14.25 20.99
N GLU A 74 -2.75 -14.05 22.30
CA GLU A 74 -4.09 -14.17 22.88
C GLU A 74 -4.63 -12.85 23.47
N MET A 75 -3.86 -11.77 23.39
CA MET A 75 -4.26 -10.45 23.90
C MET A 75 -5.32 -9.77 23.02
N PHE A 76 -5.27 -9.99 21.70
CA PHE A 76 -6.24 -9.43 20.76
C PHE A 76 -7.42 -10.41 20.59
N PRO A 77 -8.55 -9.96 20.03
CA PRO A 77 -9.69 -10.84 19.78
C PRO A 77 -9.30 -12.10 19.00
N SER A 78 -9.94 -13.22 19.30
CA SER A 78 -9.57 -14.54 18.75
C SER A 78 -9.58 -14.59 17.23
N GLU A 79 -10.44 -13.78 16.60
CA GLU A 79 -10.55 -13.64 15.15
C GLU A 79 -9.32 -13.00 14.49
N PHE A 80 -8.41 -12.40 15.26
CA PHE A 80 -7.15 -11.85 14.72
C PHE A 80 -6.06 -12.91 14.64
N ARG A 81 -6.22 -14.08 15.27
CA ARG A 81 -5.21 -15.13 15.23
C ARG A 81 -5.09 -15.70 13.82
N GLY A 82 -3.87 -15.71 13.29
CA GLY A 82 -3.55 -16.08 11.92
C GLY A 82 -3.56 -14.91 10.92
N ASP A 83 -4.04 -13.73 11.33
CA ASP A 83 -4.02 -12.55 10.46
C ASP A 83 -2.64 -11.90 10.39
N ALA A 84 -2.44 -11.09 9.36
CA ALA A 84 -1.23 -10.29 9.21
C ALA A 84 -1.44 -8.84 9.61
N PHE A 85 -0.46 -8.27 10.30
CA PHE A 85 -0.30 -6.83 10.50
C PHE A 85 0.78 -6.28 9.57
N VAL A 86 0.49 -5.16 8.92
CA VAL A 86 1.42 -4.49 8.02
C VAL A 86 1.63 -3.04 8.46
N ALA A 87 2.89 -2.63 8.55
CA ALA A 87 3.30 -1.26 8.79
C ALA A 87 3.44 -0.52 7.45
N LEU A 88 2.54 0.44 7.21
CA LEU A 88 2.60 1.36 6.08
C LEU A 88 3.37 2.60 6.52
N HIS A 89 4.61 2.70 6.08
CA HIS A 89 5.59 3.73 6.50
C HIS A 89 5.23 5.13 5.99
N GLY A 90 4.51 5.18 4.87
CA GLY A 90 3.90 6.37 4.31
C GLY A 90 4.71 7.07 3.22
N SER A 91 3.98 7.81 2.39
CA SER A 91 4.47 8.37 1.12
C SER A 91 5.41 9.56 1.29
N TRP A 92 6.48 9.61 0.51
CA TRP A 92 7.33 10.80 0.38
C TRP A 92 7.09 11.57 -0.93
N ASN A 93 6.47 10.93 -1.92
CA ASN A 93 6.34 11.41 -3.31
C ASN A 93 4.93 11.35 -3.89
N ALA A 94 3.90 11.19 -3.05
CA ALA A 94 2.51 11.34 -3.46
C ALA A 94 2.03 12.78 -3.25
N SER A 95 1.18 13.30 -4.15
CA SER A 95 0.58 14.63 -3.99
C SER A 95 -0.32 14.76 -2.75
N GLN A 96 -0.93 13.65 -2.31
CA GLN A 96 -1.64 13.51 -1.05
C GLN A 96 -1.02 12.39 -0.22
N PRO A 97 -0.71 12.62 1.07
CA PRO A 97 -0.13 11.60 1.92
C PRO A 97 -0.95 10.31 2.01
N THR A 98 -0.30 9.18 1.73
CA THR A 98 -0.84 7.82 1.91
C THR A 98 0.01 7.03 2.92
N GLY A 99 -0.51 5.92 3.45
CA GLY A 99 0.15 5.13 4.49
C GLY A 99 0.08 5.75 5.90
N TYR A 100 1.21 5.81 6.60
CA TYR A 100 1.32 6.32 7.98
C TYR A 100 0.39 5.62 8.99
N LYS A 101 0.32 4.29 8.93
CA LYS A 101 -0.61 3.49 9.72
C LYS A 101 -0.17 2.03 9.84
N ILE A 102 -0.77 1.32 10.79
CA ILE A 102 -0.76 -0.14 10.83
C ILE A 102 -2.10 -0.63 10.31
N VAL A 103 -2.07 -1.60 9.39
CA VAL A 103 -3.27 -2.27 8.87
C VAL A 103 -3.30 -3.73 9.27
N ARG A 104 -4.50 -4.29 9.44
CA ARG A 104 -4.73 -5.73 9.58
C ARG A 104 -5.24 -6.28 8.24
N ILE A 105 -4.68 -7.40 7.81
CA ILE A 105 -5.14 -8.18 6.67
C ILE A 105 -5.69 -9.48 7.22
N PRO A 106 -7.01 -9.71 7.12
CA PRO A 106 -7.60 -10.96 7.57
C PRO A 106 -7.14 -12.14 6.71
N PHE A 107 -6.91 -13.29 7.31
CA PHE A 107 -6.57 -14.53 6.62
C PHE A 107 -7.68 -15.56 6.75
N LYS A 108 -7.86 -16.37 5.69
CA LYS A 108 -8.77 -17.51 5.70
C LYS A 108 -8.12 -18.67 4.97
N ASN A 109 -8.05 -19.83 5.63
CA ASN A 109 -7.45 -21.05 5.08
C ASN A 109 -6.02 -20.84 4.55
N GLY A 110 -5.21 -20.07 5.27
CA GLY A 110 -3.82 -19.77 4.90
C GLY A 110 -3.64 -18.76 3.77
N ARG A 111 -4.72 -18.12 3.29
CA ARG A 111 -4.66 -17.08 2.25
C ARG A 111 -5.16 -15.73 2.78
N PRO A 112 -4.56 -14.60 2.34
CA PRO A 112 -5.07 -13.29 2.67
C PRO A 112 -6.44 -13.08 2.02
N MET A 113 -7.35 -12.47 2.77
CA MET A 113 -8.52 -11.84 2.19
C MET A 113 -8.02 -10.60 1.43
N SER A 114 -8.43 -10.39 0.18
CA SER A 114 -7.95 -9.30 -0.71
C SER A 114 -8.35 -7.87 -0.28
N TRP A 115 -8.41 -7.61 1.02
CA TRP A 115 -8.72 -6.35 1.65
C TRP A 115 -7.98 -6.24 2.98
N TYR A 116 -7.84 -5.01 3.46
CA TYR A 116 -7.26 -4.72 4.76
C TYR A 116 -8.11 -3.69 5.50
N GLU A 117 -7.91 -3.56 6.79
CA GLU A 117 -8.53 -2.54 7.61
C GLU A 117 -7.51 -1.81 8.48
N ASN A 118 -7.85 -0.60 8.88
CA ASN A 118 -7.01 0.19 9.78
C ASN A 118 -7.00 -0.45 11.18
N PHE A 119 -5.80 -0.77 11.67
CA PHE A 119 -5.61 -1.24 13.05
C PHE A 119 -5.14 -0.12 13.97
N ALA A 120 -4.10 0.62 13.56
CA ALA A 120 -3.59 1.77 14.30
C ALA A 120 -3.34 2.93 13.34
N VAL A 121 -3.88 4.10 13.68
CA VAL A 121 -3.77 5.35 12.90
C VAL A 121 -3.30 6.49 13.80
N GLY A 122 -3.08 7.68 13.24
CA GLY A 122 -2.65 8.87 14.00
C GLY A 122 -1.14 9.12 14.00
N PHE A 123 -0.38 8.44 13.15
CA PHE A 123 1.06 8.69 12.96
C PHE A 123 1.34 9.97 12.15
N TRP A 124 0.32 10.52 11.51
CA TRP A 124 0.33 11.77 10.74
C TRP A 124 -0.42 12.88 11.49
N ALA A 125 0.20 14.06 11.61
CA ALA A 125 -0.33 15.19 12.38
C ALA A 125 -1.18 16.16 11.55
N LYS A 126 -0.67 16.55 10.37
CA LYS A 126 -1.29 17.55 9.46
C LYS A 126 -0.55 17.63 8.12
N GLY A 127 -1.16 18.31 7.15
CA GLY A 127 -0.54 18.70 5.89
C GLY A 127 -1.01 17.85 4.72
N SER A 128 -1.68 18.49 3.76
CA SER A 128 -2.34 17.83 2.63
C SER A 128 -1.42 17.51 1.46
N ARG A 129 -0.27 18.18 1.36
CA ARG A 129 0.72 18.00 0.27
C ARG A 129 2.07 17.47 0.73
N THR A 130 2.40 17.73 1.99
CA THR A 130 3.57 17.15 2.67
C THR A 130 3.12 16.75 4.05
N ALA A 131 3.28 15.48 4.40
CA ALA A 131 2.87 14.97 5.69
C ALA A 131 3.82 15.51 6.77
N ARG A 132 3.30 16.31 7.71
CA ARG A 132 3.98 16.51 8.99
C ARG A 132 3.64 15.31 9.87
N VAL A 133 4.62 14.44 10.04
CA VAL A 133 4.45 13.16 10.73
C VAL A 133 4.93 13.27 12.16
N TRP A 134 4.26 12.56 13.05
CA TRP A 134 4.80 12.29 14.38
C TRP A 134 5.79 11.13 14.31
N ARG A 135 5.47 10.12 13.48
CA ARG A 135 6.16 8.83 13.39
C ARG A 135 5.96 8.19 12.02
N ARG A 136 6.84 7.25 11.67
CA ARG A 136 6.74 6.43 10.45
C ARG A 136 6.95 4.95 10.82
N PRO A 137 5.87 4.16 10.90
CA PRO A 137 5.97 2.75 11.27
C PRO A 137 6.83 1.96 10.27
N ALA A 138 7.81 1.21 10.77
CA ALA A 138 8.74 0.45 9.94
C ALA A 138 8.83 -1.03 10.33
N GLY A 139 8.99 -1.32 11.63
CA GLY A 139 9.14 -2.68 12.13
C GLY A 139 7.97 -3.14 12.98
N LEU A 140 7.62 -4.42 12.90
CA LEU A 140 6.57 -5.06 13.71
C LEU A 140 7.08 -6.35 14.35
N ALA A 141 6.64 -6.63 15.58
CA ALA A 141 6.89 -7.91 16.25
C ALA A 141 5.78 -8.22 17.26
N ILE A 142 5.50 -9.50 17.48
CA ILE A 142 4.61 -9.94 18.56
C ILE A 142 5.46 -10.22 19.80
N ALA A 143 5.14 -9.56 20.92
CA ALA A 143 5.79 -9.82 22.19
C ALA A 143 5.22 -11.08 22.87
N ALA A 144 5.95 -11.63 23.84
CA ALA A 144 5.55 -12.86 24.55
C ALA A 144 4.20 -12.75 25.29
N ASP A 145 3.76 -11.53 25.64
CA ASP A 145 2.45 -11.28 26.25
C ASP A 145 1.31 -11.11 25.22
N GLY A 146 1.59 -11.32 23.94
CA GLY A 146 0.64 -11.17 22.84
C GLY A 146 0.42 -9.72 22.38
N SER A 147 1.21 -8.75 22.88
CA SER A 147 1.14 -7.37 22.40
C SER A 147 1.87 -7.17 21.06
N LEU A 148 1.37 -6.25 20.23
CA LEU A 148 2.05 -5.85 18.99
C LEU A 148 3.05 -4.72 19.30
N LEU A 149 4.33 -4.96 19.03
CA LEU A 149 5.39 -3.97 19.10
C LEU A 149 5.52 -3.27 17.75
N ILE A 150 5.63 -1.94 17.78
CA ILE A 150 5.77 -1.08 16.61
C ILE A 150 7.06 -0.28 16.75
N ALA A 151 7.95 -0.41 15.77
CA ALA A 151 9.16 0.40 15.63
C ALA A 151 8.95 1.51 14.60
N ASP A 152 9.47 2.70 14.86
CA ASP A 152 9.49 3.83 13.93
C ASP A 152 10.90 4.44 13.79
N ASP A 153 11.18 5.05 12.63
CA ASP A 153 12.52 5.51 12.24
C ASP A 153 12.65 7.03 12.08
N VAL A 154 11.70 7.81 12.61
CA VAL A 154 11.81 9.28 12.59
C VAL A 154 12.97 9.71 13.50
N LEU A 155 13.92 10.44 12.90
CA LEU A 155 15.28 10.67 13.39
C LEU A 155 15.38 11.29 14.80
N GLU A 156 14.35 12.01 15.27
CA GLU A 156 14.36 12.61 16.60
C GLU A 156 13.99 11.64 17.72
N SER A 157 13.48 10.43 17.40
CA SER A 157 13.09 9.45 18.41
C SER A 157 12.93 8.04 17.83
N ARG A 158 14.04 7.28 17.71
CA ARG A 158 14.01 5.81 17.51
C ARG A 158 13.36 5.15 18.73
N HIS A 159 12.06 4.90 18.68
CA HIS A 159 11.32 4.40 19.84
C HIS A 159 10.62 3.09 19.46
N LEU A 160 10.63 2.14 20.40
CA LEU A 160 9.75 0.98 20.37
C LEU A 160 8.48 1.35 21.12
N ARG A 161 7.33 1.11 20.51
CA ARG A 161 6.01 1.30 21.13
C ARG A 161 5.31 -0.02 21.24
N ARG A 162 4.61 -0.22 22.36
CA ARG A 162 3.72 -1.35 22.55
C ARG A 162 2.30 -0.89 22.27
N ALA A 163 1.66 -1.52 21.30
CA ALA A 163 0.22 -1.40 21.13
C ALA A 163 -0.46 -2.42 22.05
N GLN A 164 -1.30 -1.90 22.95
CA GLN A 164 -2.32 -2.69 23.64
C GLN A 164 -3.62 -2.52 22.87
N PHE A 165 -4.47 -3.56 22.78
CA PHE A 165 -5.75 -3.45 22.10
C PHE A 165 -6.73 -2.68 23.00
N PRO A 166 -7.15 -1.45 22.63
CA PRO A 166 -8.02 -0.64 23.47
C PRO A 166 -9.51 -0.95 23.25
N GLY A 167 -9.85 -1.98 22.46
CA GLY A 167 -11.23 -2.42 22.21
C GLY A 167 -11.93 -1.73 21.04
N ALA A 168 -11.38 -0.65 20.48
CA ALA A 168 -11.99 0.07 19.36
C ALA A 168 -11.15 -0.06 18.08
N VAL A 169 -11.66 -0.84 17.12
CA VAL A 169 -11.26 -0.80 15.72
C VAL A 169 -12.32 0.03 15.00
N HIS A 170 -11.94 1.04 14.23
CA HIS A 170 -12.86 1.64 13.26
C HIS A 170 -12.72 0.84 11.97
N PRO A 171 -13.64 -0.10 11.66
CA PRO A 171 -13.48 -0.97 10.51
C PRO A 171 -13.77 -0.12 9.27
N GLN A 172 -12.70 0.31 8.60
CA GLN A 172 -12.77 0.79 7.23
C GLN A 172 -12.17 -0.32 6.38
N HIS A 173 -13.03 -1.13 5.77
CA HIS A 173 -12.59 -2.15 4.84
C HIS A 173 -12.07 -1.47 3.58
N HIS A 174 -10.76 -1.49 3.41
CA HIS A 174 -10.10 -1.02 2.21
C HIS A 174 -9.85 -2.23 1.30
N ARG A 175 -10.55 -2.26 0.17
CA ARG A 175 -10.07 -2.98 -1.00
C ARG A 175 -9.13 -2.03 -1.73
N GLY A 176 -7.93 -2.49 -2.05
CA GLY A 176 -7.04 -1.70 -2.90
C GLY A 176 -7.68 -1.44 -4.28
N PRO A 177 -7.02 -0.64 -5.13
CA PRO A 177 -7.57 -0.23 -6.43
C PRO A 177 -8.03 -1.44 -7.26
N ASN A 178 -9.18 -1.31 -7.91
CA ASN A 178 -9.82 -2.40 -8.63
C ASN A 178 -9.09 -2.66 -9.96
N LEU A 179 -8.47 -3.83 -10.12
CA LEU A 179 -7.65 -4.17 -11.30
C LEU A 179 -8.46 -4.38 -12.61
N ARG A 180 -9.80 -4.38 -12.56
CA ARG A 180 -10.66 -4.52 -13.75
C ARG A 180 -11.00 -3.14 -14.32
N GLY A 181 -10.13 -2.58 -15.17
CA GLY A 181 -10.49 -1.33 -15.85
C GLY A 181 -9.44 -0.60 -16.70
N HIS A 182 -8.16 -0.98 -16.68
CA HIS A 182 -7.16 -0.29 -17.52
C HIS A 182 -7.10 -0.91 -18.93
N GLY A 183 -8.21 -0.81 -19.65
CA GLY A 183 -8.25 -0.94 -21.10
C GLY A 183 -7.78 0.35 -21.77
N HIS A 184 -7.04 0.21 -22.86
CA HIS A 184 -6.60 1.27 -23.77
C HIS A 184 -7.57 2.46 -23.86
N ASN A 185 -7.07 3.67 -23.56
CA ASN A 185 -7.55 4.87 -24.24
C ASN A 185 -6.39 5.44 -25.06
N GLY A 186 -6.42 5.07 -26.34
CA GLY A 186 -5.69 5.78 -27.38
C GLY A 186 -6.23 7.19 -27.54
N ASN A 187 -5.32 8.13 -27.60
CA ASN A 187 -5.31 9.35 -28.40
C ASN A 187 -6.67 9.83 -28.98
N THR A 188 -7.20 10.91 -28.42
CA THR A 188 -7.98 11.90 -29.19
C THR A 188 -7.44 13.29 -28.88
N SER A 189 -6.37 13.66 -29.58
CA SER A 189 -6.12 15.04 -29.94
C SER A 189 -7.16 15.45 -30.98
N ASP A 190 -8.14 16.27 -30.60
CA ASP A 190 -8.68 17.27 -31.53
C ASP A 190 -9.45 18.41 -30.83
N GLN A 191 -8.98 19.61 -31.16
CA GLN A 191 -9.68 20.90 -31.18
C GLN A 191 -10.18 21.56 -29.88
N ALA A 192 -9.39 22.54 -29.42
CA ALA A 192 -9.94 23.79 -28.87
C ALA A 192 -8.98 24.95 -29.15
N GLY A 193 -9.02 25.45 -30.38
CA GLY A 193 -8.48 26.77 -30.73
C GLY A 193 -9.61 27.80 -30.76
N ARG A 194 -9.45 28.86 -29.96
CA ARG A 194 -9.83 30.29 -30.18
C ARG A 194 -10.60 30.96 -29.03
N PRO A 195 -10.40 32.29 -28.85
CA PRO A 195 -10.39 32.95 -27.54
C PRO A 195 -11.68 33.73 -27.24
N CYS A 196 -11.99 33.89 -25.95
CA CYS A 196 -13.04 34.79 -25.49
C CYS A 196 -12.50 36.22 -25.32
N ASN A 197 -12.92 37.11 -26.22
CA ASN A 197 -12.82 38.56 -26.09
C ASN A 197 -13.90 39.07 -25.11
N ASN A 198 -13.51 39.97 -24.20
CA ASN A 198 -14.43 40.84 -23.45
C ASN A 198 -15.03 41.94 -24.36
N PRO A 199 -16.30 42.34 -24.17
CA PRO A 199 -16.79 43.63 -24.64
C PRO A 199 -16.78 44.70 -23.52
N PRO A 200 -16.72 46.00 -23.86
CA PRO A 200 -16.53 47.07 -22.88
C PRO A 200 -17.85 47.73 -22.42
N ARG A 201 -18.03 47.87 -21.11
CA ARG A 201 -18.09 49.11 -20.31
C ARG A 201 -18.54 48.80 -18.90
#